data_AF-A0A0B8X381-F1
#
_entry.id   AF-A0A0B8X381-F1
#
_cell.length_a   1.000
_cell.length_b   1.000
_cell.length_c   1.000
_cell.angle_alpha   90.00
_cell.angle_beta   90.00
_cell.angle_gamma   90.00
#
_symmetry.space_group_name_H-M   'P 1'
#
loop_
_entity.id
_entity.type
_entity.pdbx_description
1 polymer ?
#
loop_
_entity_poly.entity_id
_entity_poly.type
_entity_poly.pdbx_seq_one_letter_code
_entity_poly.pdbx_strand_id
1 'polypeptide(L)' 'MGWSKSEMARRLHCSSEDVDSWEDGIRLIETAIQSELEILLRQAEEVCDEVKYAPFAEDECDKKALEQIHFSRVKLDLE' A
#
# COMPACT_ATOMS: atom_id res chain seq x y z
N MET A 1 -5.90 -4.85 3.46
CA MET A 1 -5.72 -6.08 2.66
C MET A 1 -6.99 -6.94 2.57
N GLY A 2 -7.69 -7.22 3.68
CA GLY A 2 -9.00 -7.90 3.63
C GLY A 2 -8.94 -9.38 3.22
N TRP A 3 -7.80 -10.04 3.43
CA TRP A 3 -7.62 -11.44 3.05
C TRP A 3 -8.31 -12.37 4.02
N SER A 4 -8.94 -13.42 3.48
CA SER A 4 -9.36 -14.56 4.28
C SER A 4 -8.17 -15.45 4.62
N LYS A 5 -8.32 -16.32 5.63
CA LYS A 5 -7.27 -17.29 5.99
C LYS A 5 -6.90 -18.21 4.83
N SER A 6 -7.88 -18.62 4.03
CA SER A 6 -7.66 -19.43 2.83
C SER A 6 -6.82 -18.70 1.78
N GLU A 7 -7.04 -17.39 1.63
CA GLU A 7 -6.26 -16.54 0.72
C GLU A 7 -4.82 -16.37 1.22
N MET A 8 -4.63 -16.23 2.54
CA MET A 8 -3.31 -16.20 3.17
C MET A 8 -2.55 -17.51 2.95
N ALA A 9 -3.21 -18.65 3.21
CA ALA A 9 -2.63 -19.98 3.03
C ALA A 9 -2.18 -20.23 1.58
N ARG A 10 -2.99 -19.79 0.61
CA ARG A 10 -2.64 -19.86 -0.81
C ARG A 10 -1.37 -19.08 -1.15
N ARG A 11 -1.19 -17.90 -0.56
CA ARG A 11 -0.03 -17.03 -0.82
C ARG A 11 1.24 -17.53 -0.16
N LEU A 12 1.13 -18.17 1.00
CA LEU A 12 2.23 -18.76 1.75
C LEU A 12 2.50 -20.21 1.36
N HIS A 13 1.81 -20.72 0.34
CA HIS A 13 1.90 -22.11 -0.12
C HIS A 13 1.75 -23.15 0.99
N CYS A 14 0.92 -22.85 2.00
CA CYS A 14 0.66 -23.70 3.16
C CYS A 14 -0.82 -24.10 3.27
N SER A 15 -1.15 -24.93 4.26
CA SER A 15 -2.54 -25.27 4.55
C SER A 15 -3.21 -24.16 5.36
N SER A 16 -4.55 -24.07 5.29
CA SER A 16 -5.29 -23.15 6.17
C SER A 16 -5.16 -23.52 7.65
N GLU A 17 -4.98 -24.81 7.95
CA GLU A 17 -4.75 -25.29 9.33
C GLU A 17 -3.41 -24.81 9.90
N ASP A 18 -2.39 -24.65 9.06
CA ASP A 18 -1.11 -24.05 9.47
C ASP A 18 -1.29 -22.58 9.86
N VAL A 19 -2.06 -21.84 9.06
CA VAL A 19 -2.39 -20.43 9.37
C VAL A 19 -3.17 -20.32 10.68
N ASP A 20 -4.18 -21.17 10.89
CA ASP A 20 -4.92 -21.24 12.15
C ASP A 20 -3.99 -21.55 13.34
N SER A 21 -3.10 -22.53 13.17
CA SER A 21 -2.14 -22.92 14.22
C SER A 21 -1.15 -21.82 14.58
N TRP A 22 -0.77 -20.97 13.63
CA TRP A 22 0.09 -19.81 13.87
C TRP A 22 -0.66 -18.66 14.54
N GLU A 23 -1.89 -18.36 14.09
CA GLU A 23 -2.74 -17.32 14.68
C GLU A 23 -3.12 -17.64 16.14
N ASP A 24 -3.40 -18.91 16.43
CA ASP A 24 -3.71 -19.40 17.78
C ASP A 24 -2.45 -19.57 18.66
N GLY A 25 -1.24 -19.37 18.11
CA GLY A 25 0.02 -19.52 18.82
C GLY A 25 0.38 -20.96 19.20
N ILE A 26 -0.28 -21.94 18.59
CA ILE A 26 -0.07 -23.38 18.84
C ILE A 26 1.25 -23.84 18.22
N ARG A 27 1.62 -23.28 17.07
CA ARG A 27 2.83 -23.64 16.32
C ARG A 27 3.67 -22.39 16.03
N LEU A 28 5.00 -22.55 16.09
CA LEU A 28 5.93 -21.52 15.63
C LEU A 28 6.03 -21.52 14.11
N ILE A 29 6.14 -20.31 13.54
CA ILE A 29 6.28 -20.11 12.11
C ILE A 29 7.66 -20.58 11.67
N GLU A 30 7.72 -21.32 10.57
CA GLU A 30 8.96 -21.77 9.97
C GLU A 30 9.72 -20.61 9.33
N THR A 31 11.05 -20.62 9.41
CA THR A 31 11.90 -19.51 8.94
C THR A 31 11.71 -19.17 7.46
N ALA A 32 11.39 -20.16 6.62
CA ALA A 32 11.08 -19.91 5.21
C ALA A 32 9.81 -19.06 5.05
N ILE A 33 8.74 -19.40 5.78
CA ILE A 33 7.44 -18.71 5.73
C ILE A 33 7.53 -17.33 6.36
N GLN A 34 8.40 -17.16 7.36
CA GLN A 34 8.64 -15.86 7.97
C GLN A 34 9.13 -14.82 6.95
N SER A 35 10.06 -15.18 6.06
CA SER A 35 10.53 -14.26 5.02
C SER A 35 9.42 -13.86 4.03
N GLU A 36 8.52 -14.78 3.68
CA GLU A 36 7.37 -14.50 2.82
C GLU A 36 6.36 -13.58 3.51
N LEU A 37 6.09 -13.80 4.79
CA LEU A 37 5.24 -12.94 5.61
C LEU A 37 5.79 -11.52 5.72
N GLU A 38 7.09 -11.34 5.88
CA GLU A 38 7.72 -10.03 5.91
C GLU A 38 7.58 -9.28 4.58
N ILE A 39 7.67 -9.99 3.45
CA ILE A 39 7.45 -9.40 2.12
C ILE A 39 5.98 -8.96 1.98
N LEU A 40 5.04 -9.83 2.37
CA LEU A 40 3.61 -9.51 2.32
C LEU A 40 3.25 -8.33 3.23
N LEU A 41 3.92 -8.21 4.38
CA LEU A 41 3.75 -7.08 5.29
C LEU A 41 4.21 -5.77 4.64
N ARG A 42 5.42 -5.73 4.07
CA ARG A 42 5.93 -4.52 3.39
C ARG A 42 5.01 -4.08 2.25
N GLN A 43 4.54 -5.03 1.44
CA GLN A 43 3.56 -4.74 0.39
C GLN A 43 2.25 -4.17 0.96
N ALA A 44 1.79 -4.69 2.10
CA ALA A 44 0.61 -4.16 2.77
C ALA A 44 0.80 -2.73 3.28
N GLU A 45 1.99 -2.41 3.79
CA GLU A 45 2.35 -1.07 4.24
C GLU A 45 2.44 -0.10 3.06
N GLU A 46 3.10 -0.48 1.96
CA GLU A 46 3.20 0.35 0.75
C GLU A 46 1.82 0.67 0.17
N VAL A 47 0.94 -0.34 0.05
CA VAL A 47 -0.44 -0.13 -0.42
C VAL A 47 -1.24 0.75 0.54
N CYS A 48 -1.02 0.61 1.84
CA CYS A 48 -1.67 1.45 2.85
C CYS A 48 -1.26 2.92 2.67
N ASP A 49 0.03 3.16 2.50
CA ASP A 49 0.58 4.50 2.25
C ASP A 49 0.05 5.09 0.94
N GLU A 50 0.00 4.30 -0.13
CA GLU A 50 -0.57 4.76 -1.40
C GLU A 50 -2.05 5.17 -1.23
N VAL A 51 -2.88 4.31 -0.65
CA VAL A 51 -4.30 4.64 -0.40
C VAL A 51 -4.45 5.86 0.50
N LYS A 52 -3.56 6.02 1.49
CA LYS A 52 -3.62 7.11 2.45
C LYS A 52 -3.15 8.43 1.85
N TYR A 53 -2.09 8.44 1.06
CA TYR A 53 -1.40 9.66 0.64
C TYR A 53 -1.65 10.04 -0.82
N ALA A 54 -1.98 9.10 -1.71
CA ALA A 54 -2.25 9.39 -3.12
C ALA A 54 -3.37 10.44 -3.30
N PRO A 55 -4.52 10.38 -2.61
CA PRO A 55 -5.55 11.40 -2.75
C PRO A 55 -5.06 12.80 -2.34
N PHE A 56 -4.26 12.89 -1.28
CA PHE A 56 -3.67 14.17 -0.87
C PHE A 56 -2.64 14.69 -1.88
N ALA A 57 -1.84 13.79 -2.46
CA ALA A 57 -0.89 14.16 -3.49
C ALA A 57 -1.61 14.64 -4.77
N GLU A 58 -2.71 13.98 -5.16
CA GLU A 58 -3.58 14.40 -6.26
C GLU A 58 -4.19 15.78 -5.99
N ASP A 59 -4.80 15.98 -4.82
CA ASP A 59 -5.36 17.28 -4.41
C ASP A 59 -4.32 18.41 -4.46
N GLU A 60 -3.10 18.15 -4.00
CA GLU A 60 -2.01 19.13 -4.04
C GLU A 60 -1.51 19.40 -5.47
N CYS A 61 -1.49 18.40 -6.34
CA CYS A 61 -1.17 18.58 -7.75
C CYS A 61 -2.26 19.39 -8.47
N ASP A 62 -3.53 19.13 -8.19
CA ASP A 62 -4.67 19.87 -8.76
C ASP A 62 -4.67 21.33 -8.32
N LYS A 63 -4.42 21.62 -7.04
CA LYS A 63 -4.25 23.00 -6.55
C LYS A 63 -3.10 23.72 -7.25
N LYS A 64 -1.95 23.06 -7.42
CA LYS A 64 -0.78 23.65 -8.12
C LYS A 64 -1.01 23.81 -9.62
N ALA A 65 -1.83 22.95 -10.24
CA ALA A 65 -2.23 23.11 -11.64
C ALA A 65 -3.09 24.36 -11.84
N LEU A 66 -3.96 24.70 -10.87
CA LEU A 66 -4.71 25.98 -10.85
C LEU A 66 -3.80 27.21 -10.66
N GLU A 67 -2.57 27.03 -10.17
CA GLU A 67 -1.56 28.08 -10.03
C GLU A 67 -0.66 28.26 -11.27
N GLN A 68 -0.81 27.43 -12.32
CA GLN A 68 -0.07 27.63 -13.57
C GLN A 68 -0.44 28.98 -14.21
N ILE A 69 0.60 29.70 -14.63
CA ILE A 69 0.63 31.15 -14.79
C ILE A 69 -0.54 31.70 -15.63
N HIS A 70 -1.26 32.67 -15.07
CA HIS A 70 -2.25 33.47 -15.80
C HIS A 70 -1.58 34.18 -16.98
N PHE A 71 -1.88 33.76 -18.21
CA PHE A 71 -1.33 34.32 -19.45
C PHE A 71 -1.50 35.85 -19.56
N SER A 72 -2.52 36.39 -18.91
CA SER A 72 -2.76 37.83 -18.78
C SER A 72 -1.65 38.58 -18.03
N ARG A 73 -1.02 37.95 -17.03
CA ARG A 73 0.08 38.52 -16.26
C ARG A 73 1.39 38.49 -17.04
N VAL A 74 1.65 37.42 -17.79
CA VAL A 74 2.81 37.31 -18.69
C VAL A 74 2.73 38.32 -19.85
N LYS A 75 1.54 38.58 -20.37
CA LYS A 75 1.34 39.60 -21.41
C LYS A 75 1.67 41.02 -20.92
N LEU A 76 1.31 41.36 -19.69
CA LEU A 76 1.58 42.68 -19.11
C LEU A 76 3.06 42.93 -18.84
N ASP A 77 3.85 41.88 -18.55
CA ASP A 77 5.30 42.01 -18.34
C ASP A 77 6.11 42.06 -19.67
N LEU A 78 5.48 41.77 -20.81
CA LEU A 78 6.10 41.74 -22.14
C LEU A 78 5.78 42.95 -23.04
N GLU A 79 4.88 43.85 -22.60
CA GLU A 79 4.58 45.15 -23.23
C GLU A 79 5.36 46.28 -22.55
#